data_AF-A0A7W7FSU4-F1
#
_entry.id   AF-A0A7W7FSU4-F1
#
_cell.length_a   1.000
_cell.length_b   1.000
_cell.length_c   1.000
_cell.angle_alpha   90.00
_cell.angle_beta   90.00
_cell.angle_gamma   90.00
#
_symmetry.space_group_name_H-M   'P 1'
#
loop_
_entity.id
_entity.type
_entity.pdbx_description
1 polymer ?
#
loop_
_entity_poly.entity_id
_entity_poly.type
_entity_poly.pdbx_seq_one_letter_code
_entity_poly.pdbx_strand_id
1 'polypeptide(L)'
;MAEQTARVPRAVKVAMWLSAVLTVAALLGSAMLREAPSASGGVSGSALPSTELRAPASSAPAGPALRCGSGPCVEVDSATLDGVKVELLADSAGAFSRVRFNEGGDSPINVHETLAISLGGRVQKGSLTCVAASKYQACLVTFAQSDDGSRMGTLYEKPPGRPWVRVEASYPSDLGVLQLRDVNNDGIPEVLSVETACDGNGNFQGCKRFVLRAFNHDGSFLGCTAVVNRKELLPGWPNLAPTKQQLREC
;
A
#
# COMPACT_ATOMS: atom_id res chain seq x y z
N MET A 1 6.47 -0.06 58.16
CA MET A 1 6.23 0.00 56.71
C MET A 1 7.31 0.89 56.14
N ALA A 2 8.29 0.32 55.42
CA ALA A 2 9.39 1.07 54.85
C ALA A 2 9.14 1.25 53.36
N GLU A 3 8.98 2.50 52.94
CA GLU A 3 8.74 2.91 51.56
C GLU A 3 10.05 2.78 50.77
N GLN A 4 10.14 1.76 49.90
CA GLN A 4 11.27 1.63 48.97
C GLN A 4 11.08 2.60 47.81
N THR A 5 11.77 3.74 47.88
CA THR A 5 11.88 4.67 46.75
C THR A 5 12.73 4.02 45.66
N ALA A 6 12.07 3.57 44.57
CA ALA A 6 12.74 2.94 43.44
C ALA A 6 13.73 3.93 42.78
N ARG A 7 15.03 3.59 42.79
CA ARG A 7 16.05 4.35 42.05
C ARG A 7 15.92 4.07 40.56
N VAL A 8 15.54 5.09 39.81
CA VAL A 8 15.52 5.04 38.34
C VAL A 8 16.93 4.73 37.81
N PRO A 9 17.11 3.68 36.98
CA PRO A 9 18.40 3.30 36.42
C PRO A 9 19.03 4.44 35.62
N ARG A 10 20.35 4.62 35.74
CA ARG A 10 21.09 5.69 35.04
C ARG A 10 20.93 5.64 33.52
N ALA A 11 20.74 4.45 32.95
CA ALA A 11 20.47 4.27 31.52
C ALA A 11 19.17 4.97 31.06
N VAL A 12 18.12 4.95 31.88
CA VAL A 12 16.84 5.60 31.58
C VAL A 12 17.00 7.12 31.56
N LYS A 13 17.81 7.67 32.47
CA LYS A 13 18.11 9.11 32.51
C LYS A 13 18.89 9.57 31.27
N VAL A 14 19.84 8.77 30.80
CA VAL A 14 20.63 9.07 29.59
C VAL A 14 19.75 9.02 28.35
N ALA A 15 18.92 7.99 28.21
CA ALA A 15 17.99 7.88 27.08
C ALA A 15 17.02 9.07 27.01
N MET A 16 16.41 9.45 28.15
CA MET A 16 15.49 10.58 28.21
C MET A 16 16.14 11.91 27.81
N TRP A 17 17.39 12.15 28.23
CA TRP A 17 18.15 13.33 27.82
C TRP A 17 18.48 13.33 26.32
N LEU A 18 18.86 12.18 25.77
CA LEU A 18 19.16 12.05 24.35
C LEU A 18 17.93 12.37 23.49
N SER A 19 16.75 11.86 23.88
CA SER A 19 15.48 12.13 23.21
C SER A 19 15.10 13.62 23.24
N ALA A 20 15.32 14.30 24.37
CA ALA A 20 15.06 15.72 24.51
C ALA A 20 15.99 16.58 23.63
N VAL A 21 17.27 16.22 23.53
CA VAL A 21 18.22 16.93 22.67
C VAL A 21 17.89 16.74 21.19
N LEU A 22 17.53 15.51 20.78
CA LEU A 22 17.14 15.20 19.40
C LEU A 22 15.89 15.97 18.95
N THR A 23 14.89 16.10 19.83
CA THR A 23 13.66 16.85 19.52
C THR A 23 13.91 18.35 19.37
N VAL A 24 14.76 18.94 20.21
CA VAL A 24 15.15 20.36 20.09
C VAL A 24 15.95 20.62 18.80
N ALA A 25 16.87 19.72 18.44
CA ALA A 25 17.65 19.85 17.20
C ALA A 25 16.76 19.81 15.94
N ALA A 26 15.75 18.93 15.91
CA ALA A 26 14.81 18.83 14.79
C ALA A 26 13.92 20.09 14.64
N LEU A 27 13.50 20.67 15.76
CA LEU A 27 12.71 21.92 15.76
C LEU A 27 13.53 23.13 15.28
N LEU A 28 14.81 23.20 15.62
CA LEU A 28 15.69 24.27 15.13
C LEU A 28 16.01 24.13 13.65
N GLY A 29 16.19 22.90 13.14
CA GLY A 29 16.43 22.66 11.71
C GLY A 29 15.26 23.06 10.81
N SER A 30 14.02 22.86 11.27
CA SER A 30 12.82 23.20 10.50
C SER A 30 12.52 24.70 10.43
N ALA A 31 12.99 25.50 11.40
CA ALA A 31 12.82 26.96 11.39
C ALA A 31 13.68 27.67 10.33
N MET A 32 14.84 27.11 9.99
CA MET A 32 15.80 27.69 9.02
C MET A 32 15.42 27.47 7.55
N LEU A 33 14.43 26.63 7.26
CA LEU A 33 13.97 26.34 5.88
C LEU A 33 12.80 27.22 5.43
N ARG A 34 12.38 28.23 6.22
CA ARG A 34 11.17 29.02 5.97
C ARG A 34 11.39 30.41 5.38
N GLU A 35 12.57 30.69 4.82
CA GLU A 35 12.87 31.95 4.13
C GLU A 35 13.07 31.76 2.62
N ALA A 36 12.01 32.04 1.86
CA ALA A 36 12.10 32.58 0.50
C ALA A 36 10.79 33.30 0.13
N PRO A 37 10.75 34.64 0.14
CA PRO A 37 9.75 35.41 -0.58
C PRO A 37 10.26 35.67 -2.00
N SER A 38 9.54 35.19 -3.03
CA SER A 38 9.76 35.62 -4.41
C SER A 38 8.53 36.34 -4.92
N ALA A 39 8.70 37.65 -5.10
CA ALA A 39 7.75 38.55 -5.69
C ALA A 39 7.69 38.40 -7.23
N SER A 40 6.50 38.71 -7.73
CA SER A 40 6.06 39.07 -9.09
C SER A 40 7.08 39.50 -10.14
N GLY A 41 6.88 39.01 -11.37
CA GLY A 41 7.32 39.64 -12.62
C GLY A 41 6.44 39.22 -13.79
N GLY A 42 5.54 40.09 -14.25
CA GLY A 42 4.72 39.88 -15.45
C GLY A 42 5.38 40.47 -16.69
N VAL A 43 5.10 39.90 -17.86
CA VAL A 43 5.24 40.56 -19.17
C VAL A 43 4.12 40.06 -20.09
N SER A 44 3.32 41.01 -20.58
CA SER A 44 2.33 40.87 -21.64
C SER A 44 2.98 40.64 -23.00
N GLY A 45 2.40 39.76 -23.83
CA GLY A 45 2.72 39.63 -25.25
C GLY A 45 1.50 39.19 -26.05
N SER A 46 0.88 40.13 -26.75
CA SER A 46 -0.22 39.90 -27.71
C SER A 46 0.32 39.38 -29.05
N ALA A 47 -0.30 38.34 -29.61
CA ALA A 47 -0.38 38.12 -31.07
C ALA A 47 -1.52 37.15 -31.47
N LEU A 48 -2.54 37.74 -32.09
CA LEU A 48 -3.54 37.33 -33.11
C LEU A 48 -4.02 35.86 -33.33
N PRO A 49 -5.28 35.69 -33.85
CA PRO A 49 -6.04 34.44 -33.78
C PRO A 49 -5.91 33.58 -35.04
N SER A 50 -5.84 32.26 -34.85
CA SER A 50 -6.12 31.27 -35.90
C SER A 50 -7.36 30.48 -35.51
N THR A 51 -8.41 30.69 -36.29
CA THR A 51 -9.67 29.94 -36.23
C THR A 51 -9.44 28.52 -36.73
N GLU A 52 -9.35 27.56 -35.82
CA GLU A 52 -9.65 26.15 -36.13
C GLU A 52 -10.69 25.61 -35.16
N LEU A 53 -11.75 25.08 -35.76
CA LEU A 53 -12.91 24.49 -35.12
C LEU A 53 -12.47 23.24 -34.34
N ARG A 54 -12.29 23.35 -33.02
CA ARG A 54 -12.00 22.21 -32.14
C ARG A 54 -13.13 22.04 -31.12
N ALA A 55 -13.64 20.82 -31.07
CA ALA A 55 -14.67 20.34 -30.15
C ALA A 55 -14.40 20.79 -28.70
N PRO A 56 -15.45 20.98 -27.86
CA PRO A 56 -15.28 21.51 -26.52
C PRO A 56 -14.45 20.51 -25.67
N ALA A 57 -13.17 20.83 -25.48
CA ALA A 57 -12.39 20.25 -24.41
C ALA A 57 -12.97 20.79 -23.10
N SER A 58 -13.53 19.89 -22.30
CA SER A 58 -13.93 20.18 -20.93
C SER A 58 -12.70 20.57 -20.12
N SER A 59 -12.40 21.87 -20.08
CA SER A 59 -11.34 22.47 -19.28
C SER A 59 -11.82 22.62 -17.84
N ALA A 60 -11.91 21.49 -17.13
CA ALA A 60 -11.83 21.52 -15.67
C ALA A 60 -10.41 21.96 -15.28
N PRO A 61 -10.24 22.86 -14.30
CA PRO A 61 -8.91 23.27 -13.86
C PRO A 61 -8.13 22.05 -13.35
N ALA A 62 -7.07 21.69 -14.07
CA ALA A 62 -6.17 20.64 -13.65
C ALA A 62 -5.48 21.11 -12.37
N GLY A 63 -5.81 20.47 -11.25
CA GLY A 63 -5.05 20.61 -10.01
C GLY A 63 -3.56 20.32 -10.25
N PRO A 64 -2.68 20.64 -9.27
CA PRO A 64 -1.26 20.38 -9.41
C PRO A 64 -1.01 18.92 -9.78
N ALA A 65 -0.23 18.70 -10.84
CA ALA A 65 0.08 17.35 -11.30
C ALA A 65 0.72 16.54 -10.16
N LEU A 66 0.17 15.36 -9.88
CA LEU A 66 0.71 14.47 -8.85
C LEU A 66 2.12 14.02 -9.24
N ARG A 67 3.07 14.07 -8.30
CA ARG A 67 4.47 13.71 -8.53
C ARG A 67 4.84 12.36 -7.93
N CYS A 68 5.58 11.55 -8.67
CA CYS A 68 6.08 10.25 -8.24
C CYS A 68 7.61 10.32 -8.27
N GLY A 69 8.23 10.50 -7.09
CA GLY A 69 9.64 10.83 -6.99
C GLY A 69 9.95 12.24 -7.53
N SER A 70 10.92 12.34 -8.42
CA SER A 70 11.28 13.61 -9.08
C SER A 70 10.42 13.94 -10.30
N GLY A 71 9.64 13.00 -10.83
CA GLY A 71 8.84 13.16 -12.05
C GLY A 71 7.33 13.29 -11.80
N PRO A 72 6.55 13.54 -12.86
CA PRO A 72 5.09 13.36 -12.80
C PRO A 72 4.76 11.88 -12.62
N CYS A 73 3.66 11.60 -11.94
CA CYS A 73 3.10 10.26 -11.88
C CYS A 73 2.49 9.86 -13.23
N VAL A 74 2.72 8.61 -13.65
CA VAL A 74 2.06 7.97 -14.79
C VAL A 74 1.16 6.83 -14.31
N GLU A 75 0.04 6.61 -15.00
CA GLU A 75 -0.83 5.46 -14.72
C GLU A 75 -0.12 4.17 -15.15
N VAL A 76 0.05 3.26 -14.19
CA VAL A 76 0.64 1.93 -14.38
C VAL A 76 -0.44 0.87 -14.54
N ASP A 77 -1.51 1.01 -13.76
CA ASP A 77 -2.64 0.09 -13.75
C ASP A 77 -3.91 0.82 -13.29
N SER A 78 -5.08 0.28 -13.62
CA SER A 78 -6.35 0.83 -13.16
C SER A 78 -7.43 -0.23 -13.02
N ALA A 79 -8.35 0.03 -12.10
CA ALA A 79 -9.52 -0.80 -11.83
C ALA A 79 -10.75 0.08 -11.64
N THR A 80 -11.94 -0.49 -11.82
CA THR A 80 -13.22 0.15 -11.49
C THR A 80 -13.93 -0.67 -10.44
N LEU A 81 -14.36 -0.02 -9.36
CA LEU A 81 -15.00 -0.66 -8.22
C LEU A 81 -16.26 0.13 -7.84
N ASP A 82 -17.44 -0.41 -8.14
CA ASP A 82 -18.74 0.25 -7.92
C ASP A 82 -18.79 1.71 -8.41
N GLY A 83 -18.25 1.96 -9.61
CA GLY A 83 -18.17 3.29 -10.22
C GLY A 83 -17.01 4.17 -9.75
N VAL A 84 -16.23 3.73 -8.74
CA VAL A 84 -14.98 4.38 -8.32
C VAL A 84 -13.86 3.97 -9.27
N LYS A 85 -13.20 4.95 -9.91
CA LYS A 85 -11.97 4.70 -10.68
C LYS A 85 -10.79 4.66 -9.73
N VAL A 86 -10.13 3.51 -9.62
CA VAL A 86 -8.91 3.32 -8.85
C VAL A 86 -7.73 3.27 -9.81
N GLU A 87 -6.74 4.11 -9.59
CA GLU A 87 -5.54 4.20 -10.43
C GLU A 87 -4.30 3.95 -9.60
N LEU A 88 -3.49 3.00 -10.04
CA LEU A 88 -2.13 2.82 -9.55
C LEU A 88 -1.21 3.69 -10.41
N LEU A 89 -0.58 4.65 -9.76
CA LEU A 89 0.30 5.63 -10.36
C LEU A 89 1.73 5.38 -9.90
N ALA A 90 2.72 5.58 -10.77
CA ALA A 90 4.12 5.49 -10.38
C ALA A 90 5.04 6.39 -11.22
N ASP A 91 6.33 6.42 -10.89
CA ASP A 91 7.36 6.88 -11.82
C ASP A 91 7.63 5.83 -12.90
N SER A 92 8.44 6.16 -13.90
CA SER A 92 8.77 5.24 -15.00
C SER A 92 9.45 3.95 -14.55
N ALA A 93 10.02 3.92 -13.35
CA ALA A 93 10.70 2.78 -12.77
C ALA A 93 9.82 1.95 -11.81
N GLY A 94 8.58 2.38 -11.56
CA GLY A 94 7.64 1.74 -10.63
C GLY A 94 7.99 1.88 -9.15
N ALA A 95 9.05 2.60 -8.80
CA ALA A 95 9.61 2.67 -7.45
C ALA A 95 8.87 3.65 -6.54
N PHE A 96 8.45 4.79 -7.09
CA PHE A 96 7.70 5.81 -6.35
C PHE A 96 6.24 5.72 -6.74
N SER A 97 5.45 4.93 -6.01
CA SER A 97 4.07 4.64 -6.40
C SER A 97 3.01 5.13 -5.41
N ARG A 98 1.84 5.48 -5.97
CA ARG A 98 0.67 6.00 -5.27
C ARG A 98 -0.58 5.35 -5.81
N VAL A 99 -1.62 5.25 -4.99
CA VAL A 99 -2.95 4.88 -5.43
C VAL A 99 -3.86 6.09 -5.33
N ARG A 100 -4.61 6.36 -6.40
CA ARG A 100 -5.62 7.41 -6.46
C ARG A 100 -7.00 6.77 -6.57
N PHE A 101 -7.90 7.15 -5.67
CA PHE A 101 -9.29 6.74 -5.67
C PHE A 101 -10.16 7.92 -6.09
N ASN A 102 -10.78 7.82 -7.27
CA ASN A 102 -11.67 8.85 -7.80
C ASN A 102 -13.12 8.37 -7.70
N GLU A 103 -13.83 8.92 -6.72
CA GLU A 103 -15.21 8.54 -6.44
C GLU A 103 -16.23 9.34 -7.27
N GLY A 104 -15.76 10.30 -8.06
CA GLY A 104 -16.59 11.19 -8.87
C GLY A 104 -17.30 12.27 -8.04
N GLY A 105 -18.03 13.15 -8.73
CA GLY A 105 -18.74 14.27 -8.11
C GLY A 105 -17.80 15.26 -7.41
N ASP A 106 -18.28 15.84 -6.32
CA ASP A 106 -17.52 16.79 -5.48
C ASP A 106 -16.69 16.09 -4.39
N SER A 107 -16.57 14.76 -4.44
CA SER A 107 -15.79 13.99 -3.46
C SER A 107 -14.30 14.36 -3.56
N PRO A 108 -13.60 14.53 -2.42
CA PRO A 108 -12.17 14.80 -2.44
C PRO A 108 -11.42 13.62 -3.08
N ILE A 109 -10.41 13.93 -3.88
CA ILE A 109 -9.52 12.93 -4.45
C ILE A 109 -8.70 12.31 -3.31
N ASN A 110 -8.82 11.00 -3.09
CA ASN A 110 -8.03 10.29 -2.09
C ASN A 110 -6.77 9.73 -2.75
N VAL A 111 -5.60 10.18 -2.30
CA VAL A 111 -4.31 9.70 -2.80
C VAL A 111 -3.48 9.16 -1.64
N HIS A 112 -2.96 7.95 -1.78
CA HIS A 112 -2.14 7.30 -0.77
C HIS A 112 -0.84 6.77 -1.38
N GLU A 113 0.24 6.77 -0.60
CA GLU A 113 1.51 6.16 -1.00
C GLU A 113 1.48 4.65 -0.74
N THR A 114 2.11 3.87 -1.61
CA THR A 114 2.26 2.43 -1.40
C THR A 114 3.45 2.13 -0.48
N LEU A 115 3.48 0.93 0.12
CA LEU A 115 4.66 0.48 0.86
C LEU A 115 5.85 0.14 -0.05
N ALA A 116 5.66 0.09 -1.38
CA ALA A 116 6.75 -0.13 -2.32
C ALA A 116 7.86 0.92 -2.15
N ILE A 117 7.49 2.18 -1.86
CA ILE A 117 8.46 3.27 -1.64
C ILE A 117 9.39 2.96 -0.46
N SER A 118 8.81 2.61 0.69
CA SER A 118 9.56 2.36 1.92
C SER A 118 10.31 1.02 1.91
N LEU A 119 9.82 0.05 1.13
CA LEU A 119 10.40 -1.30 1.05
C LEU A 119 11.28 -1.51 -0.19
N GLY A 120 11.58 -0.45 -0.95
CA GLY A 120 12.42 -0.55 -2.16
C GLY A 120 11.81 -1.41 -3.28
N GLY A 121 10.48 -1.54 -3.28
CA GLY A 121 9.73 -2.34 -4.23
C GLY A 121 9.36 -1.58 -5.51
N ARG A 122 8.90 -2.33 -6.51
CA ARG A 122 8.44 -1.79 -7.80
C ARG A 122 7.06 -2.32 -8.18
N VAL A 123 6.17 -1.41 -8.55
CA VAL A 123 4.87 -1.74 -9.13
C VAL A 123 4.96 -1.82 -10.66
N GLN A 124 4.06 -2.59 -11.26
CA GLN A 124 3.96 -2.79 -12.71
C GLN A 124 2.50 -2.99 -13.11
N LYS A 125 2.23 -3.13 -14.41
CA LYS A 125 0.89 -3.52 -14.87
C LYS A 125 0.47 -4.87 -14.25
N GLY A 126 -0.76 -4.96 -13.77
CA GLY A 126 -1.27 -6.11 -13.01
C GLY A 126 -0.94 -6.08 -11.52
N SER A 127 -0.31 -5.01 -11.02
CA SER A 127 -0.06 -4.82 -9.60
C SER A 127 -1.31 -4.45 -8.82
N LEU A 128 -2.38 -3.95 -9.46
CA LEU A 128 -3.60 -3.52 -8.78
C LEU A 128 -4.70 -4.58 -8.90
N THR A 129 -5.29 -4.98 -7.78
CA THR A 129 -6.50 -5.81 -7.74
C THR A 129 -7.47 -5.25 -6.73
N CYS A 130 -8.72 -5.05 -7.12
CA CYS A 130 -9.77 -4.55 -6.24
C CYS A 130 -10.94 -5.52 -6.20
N VAL A 131 -11.57 -5.65 -5.03
CA VAL A 131 -12.78 -6.45 -4.83
C VAL A 131 -13.82 -5.64 -4.08
N ALA A 132 -15.08 -5.78 -4.51
CA ALA A 132 -16.22 -5.25 -3.79
C ALA A 132 -16.73 -6.36 -2.87
N ALA A 133 -16.85 -6.07 -1.59
CA ALA A 133 -17.58 -6.94 -0.67
C ALA A 133 -18.72 -6.17 -0.02
N SER A 134 -19.61 -6.89 0.66
CA SER A 134 -20.87 -6.35 1.15
C SER A 134 -20.71 -5.30 2.24
N LYS A 135 -19.60 -5.31 2.99
CA LYS A 135 -19.29 -4.28 4.00
C LYS A 135 -18.12 -3.41 3.58
N TYR A 136 -17.02 -4.00 3.11
CA TYR A 136 -15.80 -3.24 2.81
C TYR A 136 -15.46 -3.36 1.33
N GLN A 137 -15.06 -2.24 0.73
CA GLN A 137 -14.35 -2.25 -0.54
C GLN A 137 -12.86 -2.35 -0.24
N ALA A 138 -12.15 -3.18 -1.00
CA ALA A 138 -10.71 -3.37 -0.80
C ALA A 138 -9.94 -3.35 -2.12
N CYS A 139 -8.75 -2.78 -2.08
CA CYS A 139 -7.78 -2.83 -3.17
C CYS A 139 -6.43 -3.27 -2.62
N LEU A 140 -5.80 -4.23 -3.29
CA LEU A 140 -4.48 -4.73 -2.98
C LEU A 140 -3.52 -4.28 -4.08
N VAL A 141 -2.44 -3.64 -3.68
CA VAL A 141 -1.31 -3.33 -4.56
C VAL A 141 -0.17 -4.29 -4.28
N THR A 142 0.22 -5.06 -5.29
CA THR A 142 1.36 -5.97 -5.21
C THR A 142 2.59 -5.37 -5.88
N PHE A 143 3.77 -5.61 -5.32
CA PHE A 143 5.04 -5.11 -5.85
C PHE A 143 6.16 -6.12 -5.65
N ALA A 144 7.13 -6.10 -6.56
CA ALA A 144 8.32 -6.95 -6.48
C ALA A 144 9.44 -6.21 -5.73
N GLN A 145 10.18 -6.92 -4.88
CA GLN A 145 11.43 -6.41 -4.28
C GLN A 145 12.67 -6.91 -5.05
N SER A 146 12.53 -8.04 -5.73
CA SER A 146 13.56 -8.74 -6.50
C SER A 146 12.92 -9.44 -7.71
N ASP A 147 13.76 -9.92 -8.63
CA ASP A 147 13.33 -10.65 -9.84
C ASP A 147 13.10 -12.16 -9.60
N ASP A 148 13.13 -12.62 -8.34
CA ASP A 148 12.95 -14.03 -7.96
C ASP A 148 11.49 -14.50 -8.00
N GLY A 149 10.56 -13.62 -8.33
CA GLY A 149 9.13 -13.87 -8.37
C GLY A 149 8.40 -13.56 -7.07
N SER A 150 9.11 -13.28 -5.98
CA SER A 150 8.50 -12.86 -4.72
C SER A 150 7.80 -11.51 -4.85
N ARG A 151 6.73 -11.34 -4.07
CA ARG A 151 5.92 -10.13 -4.04
C ARG A 151 5.58 -9.75 -2.61
N MET A 152 5.31 -8.46 -2.43
CA MET A 152 4.74 -7.89 -1.22
C MET A 152 3.43 -7.20 -1.57
N GLY A 153 2.51 -7.10 -0.61
CA GLY A 153 1.21 -6.44 -0.75
C GLY A 153 1.07 -5.21 0.15
N THR A 154 0.44 -4.15 -0.37
CA THR A 154 -0.16 -3.05 0.41
C THR A 154 -1.69 -3.10 0.26
N LEU A 155 -2.41 -3.15 1.38
CA LEU A 155 -3.86 -3.18 1.41
C LEU A 155 -4.45 -1.79 1.61
N TYR A 156 -5.50 -1.49 0.86
CA TYR A 156 -6.32 -0.30 0.99
C TYR A 156 -7.77 -0.71 1.16
N GLU A 157 -8.46 0.00 2.03
CA GLU A 157 -9.84 -0.34 2.40
C GLU A 157 -10.69 0.90 2.46
N LYS A 158 -11.97 0.71 2.16
CA LYS A 158 -13.00 1.72 2.34
C LYS A 158 -14.15 1.13 3.13
N PRO A 159 -14.20 1.40 4.44
CA PRO A 159 -15.38 1.12 5.23
C PRO A 159 -16.58 1.97 4.75
N PRO A 160 -17.83 1.55 5.00
CA PRO A 160 -19.01 2.32 4.60
C PRO A 160 -19.02 3.73 5.18
N GLY A 161 -19.28 4.73 4.34
CA GLY A 161 -19.36 6.13 4.76
C GLY A 161 -18.03 6.74 5.24
N ARG A 162 -16.89 6.08 4.99
CA ARG A 162 -15.55 6.53 5.40
C ARG A 162 -14.66 6.69 4.15
N PRO A 163 -13.63 7.55 4.22
CA PRO A 163 -12.65 7.65 3.13
C PRO A 163 -11.84 6.35 3.03
N TRP A 164 -11.19 6.18 1.88
CA TRP A 164 -10.18 5.15 1.71
C TRP A 164 -9.04 5.33 2.71
N VAL A 165 -8.54 4.22 3.24
CA VAL A 165 -7.41 4.18 4.16
C VAL A 165 -6.40 3.13 3.69
N ARG A 166 -5.11 3.40 3.92
CA ARG A 166 -4.06 2.40 3.79
C ARG A 166 -3.94 1.63 5.09
N VAL A 167 -3.88 0.30 5.01
CA VAL A 167 -3.58 -0.55 6.15
C VAL A 167 -2.07 -0.58 6.35
N GLU A 168 -1.60 -0.29 7.56
CA GLU A 168 -0.17 -0.22 7.92
C GLU A 168 0.42 -1.62 8.19
N ALA A 169 0.12 -2.57 7.30
CA ALA A 169 0.65 -3.93 7.30
C ALA A 169 1.15 -4.29 5.89
N SER A 170 2.17 -5.13 5.84
CA SER A 170 2.75 -5.62 4.59
C SER A 170 2.58 -7.13 4.47
N TYR A 171 2.18 -7.61 3.30
CA TYR A 171 1.84 -9.02 3.09
C TYR A 171 2.86 -9.69 2.16
N PRO A 172 3.76 -10.55 2.66
CA PRO A 172 4.77 -11.22 1.83
C PRO A 172 4.18 -12.43 1.10
N SER A 173 4.68 -12.73 -0.09
CA SER A 173 4.52 -14.01 -0.81
C SER A 173 5.79 -14.33 -1.58
N ASP A 174 6.48 -15.42 -1.23
CA ASP A 174 7.69 -15.87 -1.95
C ASP A 174 7.41 -16.44 -3.34
N LEU A 175 6.16 -16.85 -3.58
CA LEU A 175 5.68 -17.37 -4.87
C LEU A 175 4.95 -16.31 -5.71
N GLY A 176 4.87 -15.09 -5.20
CA GLY A 176 4.25 -13.95 -5.88
C GLY A 176 2.73 -14.03 -6.00
N VAL A 177 2.07 -14.87 -5.21
CA VAL A 177 0.61 -15.05 -5.23
C VAL A 177 0.00 -14.39 -4.00
N LEU A 178 -0.61 -13.24 -4.24
CA LEU A 178 -1.41 -12.51 -3.26
C LEU A 178 -2.80 -12.25 -3.84
N GLN A 179 -3.86 -12.51 -3.06
CA GLN A 179 -5.25 -12.34 -3.50
C GLN A 179 -6.12 -11.75 -2.39
N LEU A 180 -7.23 -11.11 -2.77
CA LEU A 180 -8.26 -10.66 -1.85
C LEU A 180 -9.45 -11.61 -1.88
N ARG A 181 -9.92 -12.04 -0.71
CA ARG A 181 -11.08 -12.94 -0.59
C ARG A 181 -11.75 -12.79 0.77
N ASP A 182 -13.08 -12.71 0.79
CA ASP A 182 -13.86 -12.91 2.00
C ASP A 182 -13.91 -14.42 2.33
N VAL A 183 -13.11 -14.85 3.30
CA VAL A 183 -12.92 -16.25 3.71
C VAL A 183 -13.95 -16.67 4.76
N ASN A 184 -14.36 -15.74 5.61
CA ASN A 184 -15.23 -15.99 6.75
C ASN A 184 -16.70 -15.61 6.46
N ASN A 185 -17.00 -15.06 5.29
CA ASN A 185 -18.29 -14.53 4.82
C ASN A 185 -18.85 -13.41 5.70
N ASP A 186 -17.99 -12.58 6.29
CA ASP A 186 -18.40 -11.44 7.10
C ASP A 186 -18.59 -10.15 6.29
N GLY A 187 -18.31 -10.17 4.98
CA GLY A 187 -18.40 -9.03 4.08
C GLY A 187 -17.15 -8.17 4.01
N ILE A 188 -16.02 -8.61 4.59
CA ILE A 188 -14.74 -7.93 4.61
C ILE A 188 -13.69 -8.85 3.96
N PRO A 189 -13.02 -8.42 2.87
CA PRO A 189 -12.00 -9.24 2.23
C PRO A 189 -10.75 -9.40 3.11
N GLU A 190 -10.27 -10.63 3.27
CA GLU A 190 -8.95 -10.95 3.80
C GLU A 190 -7.88 -10.98 2.68
N VAL A 191 -6.62 -10.79 3.08
CA VAL A 191 -5.46 -10.98 2.20
C VAL A 191 -4.99 -12.43 2.31
N LEU A 192 -4.96 -13.13 1.18
CA LEU A 192 -4.42 -14.46 1.05
C LEU A 192 -3.03 -14.39 0.42
N SER A 193 -2.07 -15.07 1.04
CA SER A 193 -0.71 -15.21 0.54
C SER A 193 -0.35 -16.69 0.39
N VAL A 194 0.37 -17.04 -0.67
CA VAL A 194 0.99 -18.36 -0.79
C VAL A 194 2.47 -18.26 -0.48
N GLU A 195 2.93 -19.15 0.40
CA GLU A 195 4.31 -19.26 0.83
C GLU A 195 4.86 -20.68 0.70
N THR A 196 6.19 -20.81 0.62
CA THR A 196 6.87 -22.08 0.84
C THR A 196 6.95 -22.41 2.33
N ALA A 197 6.67 -23.68 2.67
CA ALA A 197 6.66 -24.18 4.04
C ALA A 197 7.80 -25.19 4.23
N CYS A 198 9.02 -24.68 4.25
CA CYS A 198 10.23 -25.50 4.39
C CYS A 198 10.50 -25.82 5.85
N ASP A 199 10.95 -27.04 6.13
CA ASP A 199 11.35 -27.42 7.48
C ASP A 199 12.53 -26.52 7.90
N GLY A 200 12.50 -26.01 9.14
CA GLY A 200 13.32 -24.89 9.66
C GLY A 200 14.84 -25.06 9.68
N ASN A 201 15.38 -26.02 8.92
CA ASN A 201 16.81 -26.33 8.81
C ASN A 201 17.53 -25.38 7.83
N GLY A 202 16.85 -24.33 7.35
CA GLY A 202 17.43 -23.31 6.46
C GLY A 202 17.73 -23.77 5.03
N ASN A 203 17.36 -25.00 4.66
CA ASN A 203 17.52 -25.50 3.30
C ASN A 203 16.27 -25.23 2.47
N PHE A 204 16.26 -24.08 1.78
CA PHE A 204 15.20 -23.69 0.86
C PHE A 204 15.36 -24.32 -0.53
N GLN A 205 16.52 -24.90 -0.86
CA GLN A 205 16.74 -25.52 -2.16
C GLN A 205 15.90 -26.80 -2.29
N GLY A 206 14.99 -26.79 -3.26
CA GLY A 206 14.12 -27.95 -3.55
C GLY A 206 12.94 -28.08 -2.60
N CYS A 207 12.67 -27.06 -1.77
CA CYS A 207 11.48 -27.03 -0.94
C CYS A 207 10.22 -26.95 -1.81
N LYS A 208 9.49 -28.07 -1.85
CA LYS A 208 8.25 -28.24 -2.62
C LYS A 208 7.07 -28.42 -1.67
N ARG A 209 7.00 -27.58 -0.64
CA ARG A 209 5.93 -27.57 0.34
C ARG A 209 5.32 -26.18 0.34
N PHE A 210 4.00 -26.12 0.30
CA PHE A 210 3.25 -24.90 0.08
C PHE A 210 2.20 -24.75 1.16
N VAL A 211 1.98 -23.52 1.57
CA VAL A 211 0.96 -23.15 2.54
C VAL A 211 0.29 -21.86 2.08
N LEU A 212 -1.01 -21.76 2.32
CA LEU A 212 -1.75 -20.50 2.17
C LEU A 212 -1.88 -19.87 3.55
N ARG A 213 -1.45 -18.62 3.69
CA ARG A 213 -1.64 -17.76 4.86
C ARG A 213 -2.76 -16.77 4.60
N ALA A 214 -3.62 -16.56 5.60
CA ALA A 214 -4.68 -15.57 5.57
C ALA A 214 -4.42 -14.49 6.62
N PHE A 215 -4.67 -13.24 6.25
CA PHE A 215 -4.54 -12.08 7.12
C PHE A 215 -5.84 -11.28 7.08
N ASN A 216 -6.28 -10.83 8.24
CA ASN A 216 -7.42 -9.93 8.36
C ASN A 216 -7.14 -8.57 7.71
N HIS A 217 -8.22 -7.83 7.51
CA HIS A 217 -8.27 -6.46 7.00
C HIS A 217 -7.40 -5.46 7.81
N ASP A 218 -7.22 -5.71 9.11
CA ASP A 218 -6.35 -4.93 10.00
C ASP A 218 -4.87 -5.35 9.96
N GLY A 219 -4.53 -6.34 9.13
CA GLY A 219 -3.19 -6.93 9.03
C GLY A 219 -2.89 -8.02 10.07
N SER A 220 -3.80 -8.31 10.99
CA SER A 220 -3.62 -9.40 11.95
C SER A 220 -3.65 -10.76 11.25
N PHE A 221 -2.84 -11.69 11.74
CA PHE A 221 -2.77 -13.03 11.18
C PHE A 221 -4.01 -13.85 11.56
N LEU A 222 -4.70 -14.41 10.56
CA LEU A 222 -5.91 -15.20 10.77
C LEU A 222 -5.61 -16.70 10.88
N GLY A 223 -4.58 -17.18 10.17
CA GLY A 223 -4.16 -18.58 10.17
C GLY A 223 -3.65 -19.04 8.82
N CYS A 224 -3.39 -20.34 8.70
CA CYS A 224 -2.97 -20.97 7.46
C CYS A 224 -3.66 -22.29 7.18
N THR A 225 -3.62 -22.71 5.91
CA THR A 225 -4.10 -24.02 5.49
C THR A 225 -3.15 -25.15 5.90
N ALA A 226 -3.56 -26.39 5.67
CA ALA A 226 -2.63 -27.51 5.72
C ALA A 226 -1.48 -27.31 4.70
N VAL A 227 -0.27 -27.75 5.08
CA VAL A 227 0.88 -27.77 4.18
C VAL A 227 0.69 -28.87 3.14
N VAL A 228 0.85 -28.53 1.87
CA VAL A 228 0.73 -29.46 0.73
C VAL A 228 2.03 -29.55 -0.05
N ASN A 229 2.26 -30.64 -0.78
CA ASN A 229 3.50 -30.85 -1.54
C ASN A 229 3.43 -30.38 -3.00
N ARG A 230 2.29 -29.82 -3.42
CA ARG A 230 2.03 -29.25 -4.74
C ARG A 230 1.09 -28.07 -4.57
N LYS A 231 1.39 -26.93 -5.21
CA LYS A 231 0.57 -25.71 -5.11
C LYS A 231 -0.86 -25.93 -5.60
N GLU A 232 -1.07 -26.85 -6.55
CA GLU A 232 -2.37 -27.22 -7.09
C GLU A 232 -3.30 -27.88 -6.05
N LEU A 233 -2.75 -28.31 -4.91
CA LEU A 233 -3.53 -28.86 -3.79
C LEU A 233 -3.94 -27.78 -2.77
N LEU A 234 -3.52 -26.52 -2.96
CA LEU A 234 -4.01 -25.42 -2.13
C LEU A 234 -5.51 -25.20 -2.41
N PRO A 235 -6.31 -24.84 -1.38
CA PRO A 235 -7.74 -24.60 -1.56
C PRO A 235 -8.05 -23.55 -2.63
N GLY A 236 -8.72 -23.97 -3.71
CA GLY A 236 -9.17 -23.11 -4.80
C GLY A 236 -8.14 -22.81 -5.89
N TRP A 237 -6.92 -23.36 -5.83
CA TRP A 237 -5.85 -23.02 -6.78
C TRP A 237 -6.30 -23.04 -8.26
N PRO A 238 -5.96 -22.02 -9.08
CA PRO A 238 -5.16 -20.83 -8.78
C PRO A 238 -5.95 -19.65 -8.16
N ASN A 239 -7.27 -19.75 -8.07
CA ASN A 239 -8.16 -18.72 -7.51
C ASN A 239 -8.46 -19.06 -6.05
N LEU A 240 -7.56 -18.66 -5.16
CA LEU A 240 -7.52 -19.08 -3.77
C LEU A 240 -8.89 -18.89 -3.10
N ALA A 241 -9.41 -19.98 -2.54
CA ALA A 241 -10.71 -20.02 -1.89
C ALA A 241 -10.69 -20.95 -0.67
N PRO A 242 -9.83 -20.68 0.33
CA PRO A 242 -9.92 -21.37 1.60
C PRO A 242 -11.24 -21.02 2.29
N THR A 243 -11.74 -21.97 3.07
CA THR A 243 -12.82 -21.74 4.03
C THR A 243 -12.23 -21.44 5.41
N LYS A 244 -12.98 -20.75 6.28
CA LYS A 244 -12.55 -20.50 7.66
C LYS A 244 -12.15 -21.78 8.40
N GLN A 245 -12.83 -22.90 8.17
CA GLN A 245 -12.55 -24.20 8.81
C GLN A 245 -11.22 -24.83 8.35
N GLN A 246 -10.71 -24.43 7.18
CA GLN A 246 -9.41 -24.87 6.68
C GLN A 246 -8.25 -24.06 7.25
N LEU A 247 -8.52 -22.91 7.88
CA LEU A 247 -7.52 -22.09 8.55
C LEU A 247 -7.30 -22.58 9.98
N ARG A 248 -6.03 -22.71 10.35
CA ARG A 248 -5.56 -23.09 11.69
C ARG A 248 -4.34 -22.27 12.09
N GLU A 249 -3.92 -22.39 13.33
CA GLU A 249 -2.63 -21.87 13.77
C GLU A 249 -1.47 -22.52 13.00
N CYS A 250 -0.40 -21.74 12.84
CA CYS A 250 0.84 -22.06 12.15
C CYS A 250 1.97 -21.79 13.13
#